data_AF-F9W2C0-F1
#
_entry.id   AF-F9W2C0-F1
#
_cell.length_a   1.000
_cell.length_b   1.000
_cell.length_c   1.000
_cell.angle_alpha   90.00
_cell.angle_beta   90.00
_cell.angle_gamma   90.00
#
_symmetry.space_group_name_H-M   'P 1'
#
loop_
_entity.id
_entity.type
_entity.pdbx_description
1 polymer ?
#
loop_
_entity_poly.entity_id
_entity_poly.type
_entity_poly.pdbx_seq_one_letter_code
_entity_poly.pdbx_strand_id
1 'polypeptide(L)'
;MRSTPGLRRPLTIAAGYRRTWAAALLAVVELLVAYQAIDGGLALADDRWKMPREWLQHTPFDNWTGPGLVLIAAIGVPHALAALAVVVLPVDARLGILGGLLSGASLVAWIGIQIALLQIFFFLQPVIVVLGIIEICLAILWRRTLSRRPVPRPDDPYPTRPLSAASNRDPE
;
A
#
# COMPACT_ATOMS: atom_id res chain seq x y z
N MET A 1 19.05 49.73 -20.31
CA MET A 1 17.89 48.84 -20.10
C MET A 1 18.15 47.52 -20.82
N ARG A 2 18.55 46.46 -20.10
CA ARG A 2 18.68 45.10 -20.66
C ARG A 2 17.48 44.30 -20.20
N SER A 3 16.65 43.88 -21.16
CA SER A 3 15.48 43.04 -20.93
C SER A 3 15.94 41.65 -20.49
N THR A 4 15.57 41.27 -19.26
CA THR A 4 15.69 39.92 -18.71
C THR A 4 14.81 38.97 -19.53
N PRO A 5 15.36 37.92 -20.17
CA PRO A 5 14.52 36.92 -20.81
C PRO A 5 13.77 36.15 -19.73
N GLY A 6 12.45 36.25 -19.78
CA GLY A 6 11.54 35.61 -18.85
C GLY A 6 11.83 34.12 -18.72
N LEU A 7 12.08 33.72 -17.47
CA LEU A 7 12.15 32.34 -17.02
C LEU A 7 10.79 31.68 -17.24
N ARG A 8 10.48 31.27 -18.47
CA ARG A 8 9.37 30.35 -18.73
C ARG A 8 9.81 29.00 -18.17
N ARG A 9 9.60 28.80 -16.87
CA ARG A 9 9.61 27.47 -16.26
C ARG A 9 8.70 26.63 -17.15
N PRO A 10 9.19 25.60 -17.86
CA PRO A 10 8.28 24.62 -18.38
C PRO A 10 7.56 24.09 -17.15
N LEU A 11 6.26 24.39 -17.05
CA LEU A 11 5.32 23.57 -16.32
C LEU A 11 5.34 22.23 -17.06
N THR A 12 6.43 21.49 -16.90
CA THR A 12 6.53 20.10 -17.28
C THR A 12 5.45 19.45 -16.46
N ILE A 13 4.33 19.20 -17.12
CA ILE A 13 3.14 18.57 -16.59
C ILE A 13 3.62 17.41 -15.73
N ALA A 14 3.51 17.59 -14.42
CA ALA A 14 3.69 16.56 -13.41
C ALA A 14 2.54 15.57 -13.60
N ALA A 15 2.61 14.74 -14.64
CA ALA A 15 1.62 13.71 -14.89
C ALA A 15 2.33 12.45 -15.35
N GLY A 16 2.15 11.40 -14.55
CA GLY A 16 2.35 10.04 -14.98
C GLY A 16 3.72 9.46 -14.66
N TYR A 17 4.16 9.52 -13.40
CA TYR A 17 5.04 8.44 -12.95
C TYR A 17 4.20 7.16 -12.95
N ARG A 18 4.20 6.46 -14.10
CA ARG A 18 3.46 5.23 -14.37
C ARG A 18 3.47 4.35 -13.12
N ARG A 19 2.29 4.13 -12.53
CA ARG A 19 2.05 3.08 -11.53
C ARG A 19 2.73 1.82 -12.03
N THR A 20 3.78 1.40 -11.34
CA THR A 20 4.45 0.16 -11.65
C THR A 20 3.46 -0.98 -11.43
N TRP A 21 3.66 -2.12 -12.09
CA TRP A 21 2.84 -3.31 -11.83
C TRP A 21 2.84 -3.66 -10.32
N ALA A 22 3.96 -3.41 -9.62
CA ALA A 22 4.07 -3.60 -8.18
C ALA A 22 3.17 -2.64 -7.39
N ALA A 23 3.07 -1.37 -7.79
CA ALA A 23 2.15 -0.42 -7.18
C ALA A 23 0.68 -0.79 -7.43
N ALA A 24 0.36 -1.26 -8.64
CA ALA A 24 -0.98 -1.71 -8.97
C ALA A 24 -1.38 -2.95 -8.16
N LEU A 25 -0.50 -3.95 -8.06
CA LEU A 25 -0.73 -5.13 -7.23
C LEU A 25 -0.85 -4.78 -5.75
N LEU A 26 0.02 -3.90 -5.23
CA LEU A 26 -0.04 -3.45 -3.85
C LEU A 26 -1.43 -2.85 -3.54
N ALA A 27 -1.90 -1.93 -4.38
CA ALA A 27 -3.21 -1.31 -4.20
C ALA A 27 -4.36 -2.33 -4.26
N VAL A 28 -4.27 -3.36 -5.11
CA VAL A 28 -5.28 -4.43 -5.17
C VAL A 28 -5.29 -5.23 -3.87
N VAL A 29 -4.11 -5.61 -3.36
CA VAL A 29 -4.01 -6.35 -2.08
C VAL A 29 -4.55 -5.51 -0.93
N GLU A 30 -4.16 -4.24 -0.84
CA GLU A 30 -4.65 -3.30 0.18
C GLU A 30 -6.18 -3.15 0.14
N LEU A 31 -6.79 -3.06 -1.06
CA LEU A 31 -8.25 -3.01 -1.19
C LEU A 31 -8.93 -4.29 -0.72
N LEU A 32 -8.36 -5.46 -1.06
CA LEU A 32 -8.90 -6.75 -0.63
C LEU A 32 -8.83 -6.89 0.89
N VAL A 33 -7.70 -6.51 1.51
CA VAL A 33 -7.54 -6.53 2.97
C VAL A 33 -8.49 -5.53 3.63
N ALA A 34 -8.62 -4.31 3.08
CA ALA A 34 -9.54 -3.31 3.60
C ALA A 34 -10.99 -3.81 3.57
N TYR A 35 -11.41 -4.40 2.45
CA TYR A 35 -12.74 -4.98 2.31
C TYR A 35 -12.98 -6.10 3.34
N GLN A 36 -12.06 -7.05 3.47
CA GLN A 36 -12.16 -8.15 4.44
C GLN A 36 -12.19 -7.66 5.88
N ALA A 37 -11.39 -6.64 6.23
CA ALA A 37 -11.39 -6.05 7.57
C ALA A 37 -12.69 -5.32 7.87
N ILE A 38 -13.28 -4.63 6.88
CA ILE A 38 -14.56 -3.95 7.03
C ILE A 38 -15.70 -4.96 7.19
N ASP A 39 -15.81 -5.94 6.27
CA ASP A 39 -16.85 -6.96 6.35
C ASP A 39 -16.73 -7.81 7.61
N GLY A 40 -15.51 -8.24 7.96
CA GLY A 40 -15.26 -9.00 9.19
C GLY A 40 -15.54 -8.19 10.45
N GLY A 41 -15.20 -6.89 10.46
CA GLY A 41 -15.47 -6.01 11.59
C GLY A 41 -16.96 -5.73 11.78
N LEU A 42 -17.70 -5.55 10.69
CA LEU A 42 -19.16 -5.41 10.72
C LEU A 42 -19.84 -6.72 11.14
N ALA A 43 -19.37 -7.87 10.64
CA ALA A 43 -19.89 -9.17 11.02
C ALA A 43 -19.69 -9.47 12.51
N LEU A 44 -18.57 -9.03 13.10
CA LEU A 44 -18.34 -9.06 14.54
C LEU A 44 -19.26 -8.11 15.29
N ALA A 45 -19.45 -6.89 14.78
CA ALA A 45 -20.28 -5.87 15.42
C ALA A 45 -21.77 -6.23 15.46
N ASP A 46 -22.28 -6.84 14.38
CA ASP A 46 -23.65 -7.33 14.25
C ASP A 46 -23.86 -8.72 14.89
N ASP A 47 -22.83 -9.27 15.55
CA ASP A 47 -22.84 -10.61 16.14
C ASP A 47 -23.27 -11.73 15.16
N ARG A 48 -23.01 -11.52 13.85
CA ARG A 48 -23.41 -12.45 12.78
C ARG A 48 -22.75 -13.81 12.92
N TRP A 49 -21.56 -13.85 13.50
CA TRP A 49 -20.80 -15.07 13.73
C TRP A 49 -21.15 -15.78 15.06
N LYS A 50 -22.02 -15.17 15.89
CA LYS A 50 -22.45 -15.69 17.20
C LYS A 50 -21.29 -16.26 18.01
N MET A 51 -20.19 -15.52 18.08
CA MET A 51 -18.97 -16.00 18.68
C MET A 51 -19.10 -16.06 20.21
N PRO A 52 -18.54 -17.10 20.86
CA PRO A 52 -18.67 -17.24 22.30
C PRO A 52 -18.01 -16.07 23.03
N ARG A 53 -18.73 -15.45 23.96
CA ARG A 53 -18.21 -14.30 24.72
C ARG A 53 -17.08 -14.71 25.67
N GLU A 54 -16.97 -16.00 25.99
CA GLU A 54 -15.86 -16.50 26.82
C GLU A 54 -14.48 -16.23 26.19
N TRP A 55 -14.39 -16.08 24.87
CA TRP A 55 -13.13 -15.75 24.19
C TRP A 55 -12.65 -14.32 24.48
N LEU A 56 -13.55 -13.45 24.98
CA LEU A 56 -13.24 -12.09 25.36
C LEU A 56 -12.72 -11.97 26.80
N GLN A 57 -12.68 -13.05 27.59
CA GLN A 57 -12.28 -13.04 29.00
C GLN A 57 -10.88 -12.46 29.25
N HIS A 58 -9.99 -12.55 28.26
CA HIS A 58 -8.62 -12.01 28.33
C HIS A 58 -8.47 -10.66 27.61
N THR A 59 -9.58 -10.03 27.25
CA THR A 59 -9.62 -8.77 26.50
C THR A 59 -10.29 -7.68 27.33
N PRO A 60 -10.04 -6.39 27.04
CA PRO A 60 -10.72 -5.29 27.72
C PRO A 60 -12.16 -5.06 27.21
N PHE A 61 -12.75 -6.00 26.47
CA PHE A 61 -14.05 -5.84 25.81
C PHE A 61 -15.09 -6.80 26.37
N ASP A 62 -16.30 -6.30 26.61
CA ASP A 62 -17.43 -7.11 27.09
C ASP A 62 -18.25 -7.74 25.94
N ASN A 63 -18.05 -7.27 24.70
CA ASN A 63 -18.75 -7.74 23.50
C ASN A 63 -17.88 -7.62 22.24
N TRP A 64 -18.33 -8.23 21.15
CA TRP A 64 -17.63 -8.28 19.86
C TRP A 64 -17.69 -6.98 19.04
N THR A 65 -18.55 -6.03 19.42
CA THR A 65 -18.64 -4.73 18.75
C THR A 65 -17.36 -3.92 18.90
N GLY A 66 -16.74 -3.92 20.10
CA GLY A 66 -15.46 -3.24 20.33
C GLY A 66 -14.34 -3.75 19.41
N PRO A 67 -14.00 -5.06 19.45
CA PRO A 67 -13.02 -5.66 18.56
C PRO A 67 -13.32 -5.44 17.07
N GLY A 68 -14.60 -5.53 16.67
CA GLY A 68 -15.02 -5.27 15.29
C GLY A 68 -14.72 -3.84 14.84
N LEU A 69 -15.03 -2.83 15.66
CA LEU A 69 -14.71 -1.44 15.35
C LEU A 69 -13.20 -1.18 15.32
N VAL A 70 -12.43 -1.78 16.23
CA VAL A 70 -10.97 -1.66 16.23
C VAL A 70 -10.37 -2.28 14.96
N LEU A 71 -10.87 -3.44 14.51
CA LEU A 71 -10.44 -4.06 13.26
C LEU A 71 -10.66 -3.13 12.06
N ILE A 72 -11.83 -2.49 11.98
CA ILE A 72 -12.14 -1.53 10.92
C ILE A 72 -11.20 -0.33 10.98
N ALA A 73 -11.05 0.27 12.17
CA ALA A 73 -10.30 1.51 12.35
C ALA A 73 -8.78 1.32 12.22
N ALA A 74 -8.23 0.23 12.75
CA ALA A 74 -6.80 -0.03 12.78
C ALA A 74 -6.28 -0.72 11.51
N ILE A 75 -7.14 -1.47 10.80
CA ILE A 75 -6.73 -2.25 9.62
C ILE A 75 -7.48 -1.78 8.39
N GLY A 76 -8.82 -1.80 8.41
CA GLY A 76 -9.63 -1.43 7.26
C GLY A 76 -9.34 -0.03 6.72
N VAL A 77 -9.37 0.99 7.59
CA VAL A 77 -9.16 2.39 7.22
C VAL A 77 -7.74 2.65 6.71
N PRO A 78 -6.65 2.25 7.39
CA PRO A 78 -5.30 2.47 6.88
C PRO A 78 -5.04 1.82 5.52
N HIS A 79 -5.52 0.59 5.31
CA HIS A 79 -5.35 -0.11 4.02
C HIS A 79 -6.18 0.56 2.91
N ALA A 80 -7.41 1.01 3.22
CA ALA A 80 -8.22 1.76 2.26
C ALA A 80 -7.57 3.10 1.88
N LEU A 81 -6.98 3.81 2.85
CA LEU A 81 -6.27 5.06 2.61
C LEU A 81 -4.98 4.84 1.82
N ALA A 82 -4.22 3.79 2.12
CA ALA A 82 -3.03 3.41 1.37
C ALA A 82 -3.38 3.08 -0.09
N ALA A 83 -4.42 2.26 -0.29
CA ALA A 83 -4.92 1.94 -1.61
C ALA A 83 -5.41 3.19 -2.35
N LEU A 84 -6.12 4.11 -1.70
CA LEU A 84 -6.59 5.35 -2.32
C LEU A 84 -5.42 6.28 -2.68
N ALA A 85 -4.39 6.33 -1.84
CA ALA A 85 -3.18 7.10 -2.09
C ALA A 85 -2.47 6.58 -3.34
N VAL A 86 -2.31 5.27 -3.47
CA VAL A 86 -1.75 4.68 -4.68
C VAL A 86 -2.72 4.90 -5.85
N VAL A 87 -4.02 4.63 -5.61
CA VAL A 87 -5.28 4.85 -6.37
C VAL A 87 -5.36 6.07 -7.27
N VAL A 88 -5.68 7.15 -6.58
CA VAL A 88 -6.45 8.30 -7.04
C VAL A 88 -5.65 9.57 -6.79
N LEU A 89 -4.83 9.57 -5.72
CA LEU A 89 -4.10 10.77 -5.34
C LEU A 89 -2.80 10.90 -6.14
N PRO A 90 -2.44 12.11 -6.61
CA PRO A 90 -1.15 12.40 -7.21
C PRO A 90 -0.07 12.52 -6.12
N VAL A 91 0.03 11.50 -5.25
CA VAL A 91 1.02 11.47 -4.16
C VAL A 91 2.37 10.99 -4.67
N ASP A 92 3.41 11.47 -4.00
CA ASP A 92 4.76 10.97 -4.21
C ASP A 92 4.82 9.45 -3.98
N ALA A 93 5.54 8.74 -4.85
CA ALA A 93 5.70 7.29 -4.74
C ALA A 93 6.30 6.84 -3.39
N ARG A 94 7.02 7.75 -2.71
CA ARG A 94 7.52 7.51 -1.34
C ARG A 94 6.40 7.31 -0.33
N LEU A 95 5.31 8.09 -0.44
CA LEU A 95 4.15 7.99 0.44
C LEU A 95 3.39 6.68 0.19
N GLY A 96 3.24 6.27 -1.08
CA GLY A 96 2.64 4.96 -1.42
C GLY A 96 3.46 3.78 -0.88
N ILE A 97 4.80 3.85 -0.99
CA ILE A 97 5.70 2.82 -0.43
C ILE A 97 5.60 2.78 1.10
N LEU A 98 5.57 3.93 1.76
CA LEU A 98 5.41 4.01 3.21
C LEU A 98 4.04 3.47 3.64
N GLY A 99 2.98 3.80 2.90
CA GLY A 99 1.63 3.28 3.10
C GLY A 99 1.58 1.76 3.08
N GLY A 100 2.13 1.12 2.03
CA GLY A 100 2.17 -0.34 1.93
C GLY A 100 3.04 -1.01 3.00
N LEU A 101 4.15 -0.37 3.42
CA LEU A 101 4.97 -0.88 4.52
C LEU A 101 4.24 -0.83 5.86
N LEU A 102 3.59 0.30 6.17
CA LEU A 102 2.86 0.48 7.41
C LEU A 102 1.60 -0.40 7.47
N SER A 103 0.89 -0.55 6.35
CA SER A 103 -0.31 -1.40 6.24
C SER A 103 0.05 -2.87 6.40
N GLY A 104 1.05 -3.37 5.65
CA GLY A 104 1.47 -4.76 5.79
C GLY A 104 2.02 -5.08 7.19
N ALA A 105 2.78 -4.15 7.79
CA ALA A 105 3.29 -4.31 9.16
C ALA A 105 2.16 -4.29 10.20
N SER A 106 1.18 -3.40 10.05
CA SER A 106 0.03 -3.34 10.95
C SER A 106 -0.83 -4.59 10.87
N LEU A 107 -1.01 -5.16 9.66
CA LEU A 107 -1.74 -6.41 9.46
C LEU A 107 -1.07 -7.60 10.16
N VAL A 108 0.25 -7.73 10.03
CA VAL A 108 1.01 -8.79 10.73
C VAL A 108 0.94 -8.61 12.24
N ALA A 109 1.14 -7.39 12.73
CA ALA A 109 1.03 -7.08 14.16
C ALA A 109 -0.38 -7.38 14.69
N TRP A 110 -1.42 -7.05 13.93
CA TRP A 110 -2.80 -7.31 14.28
C TRP A 110 -3.11 -8.79 14.47
N ILE A 111 -2.67 -9.65 13.55
CA ILE A 111 -2.84 -11.10 13.72
C ILE A 111 -2.08 -11.61 14.95
N GLY A 112 -0.89 -11.08 15.23
CA GLY A 112 -0.15 -11.40 16.45
C GLY A 112 -0.90 -11.03 17.73
N ILE A 113 -1.46 -9.82 17.79
CA ILE A 113 -2.28 -9.34 18.90
C ILE A 113 -3.55 -10.19 19.03
N GLN A 114 -4.22 -10.50 17.91
CA GLN A 114 -5.43 -11.32 17.90
C GLN A 114 -5.16 -12.72 18.46
N ILE A 115 -4.09 -13.38 18.05
CA ILE A 115 -3.70 -14.70 18.57
C ILE A 115 -3.33 -14.60 20.05
N ALA A 116 -2.60 -13.55 20.47
CA ALA A 116 -2.23 -13.37 21.86
C ALA A 116 -3.45 -13.15 22.78
N LEU A 117 -4.43 -12.38 22.32
CA LEU A 117 -5.63 -12.04 23.09
C LEU A 117 -6.69 -13.14 23.06
N LEU A 118 -6.99 -13.70 21.89
CA LEU A 118 -8.06 -14.70 21.74
C LEU A 118 -7.55 -16.13 21.99
N GLN A 119 -6.22 -16.36 21.94
CA GLN A 119 -5.57 -17.68 22.10
C GLN A 119 -6.14 -18.78 21.19
N ILE A 120 -6.78 -18.39 20.10
CA ILE A 120 -7.40 -19.30 19.13
C ILE A 120 -6.70 -19.13 17.79
N PHE A 121 -6.29 -20.27 17.25
CA PHE A 121 -5.67 -20.35 15.94
C PHE A 121 -6.70 -20.76 14.88
N PHE A 122 -6.83 -19.94 13.85
CA PHE A 122 -7.66 -20.24 12.68
C PHE A 122 -6.82 -20.32 11.42
N PHE A 123 -7.18 -21.20 10.48
CA PHE A 123 -6.46 -21.38 9.21
C PHE A 123 -6.36 -20.10 8.37
N LEU A 124 -7.31 -19.18 8.51
CA LEU A 124 -7.27 -17.88 7.82
C LEU A 124 -6.14 -16.97 8.35
N GLN A 125 -5.74 -17.08 9.62
CA GLN A 125 -4.72 -16.21 10.21
C GLN A 125 -3.37 -16.30 9.49
N PRO A 126 -2.79 -17.51 9.21
CA PRO A 126 -1.61 -17.64 8.36
C PRO A 126 -1.75 -17.00 6.98
N VAL A 127 -2.91 -17.15 6.34
CA VAL A 127 -3.17 -16.57 5.01
C VAL A 127 -3.11 -15.04 5.07
N ILE A 128 -3.73 -14.44 6.09
CA ILE A 128 -3.71 -12.98 6.29
C ILE A 128 -2.29 -12.49 6.62
N VAL A 129 -1.50 -13.23 7.42
CA VAL A 129 -0.09 -12.90 7.66
C VAL A 129 0.71 -12.92 6.37
N VAL A 130 0.50 -13.92 5.51
CA VAL A 130 1.16 -14.00 4.19
C VAL A 130 0.78 -12.81 3.32
N LEU A 131 -0.47 -12.35 3.33
CA LEU A 131 -0.88 -11.13 2.63
C LEU A 131 -0.12 -9.89 3.13
N GLY A 132 0.02 -9.73 4.46
CA GLY A 132 0.78 -8.61 5.03
C GLY A 132 2.27 -8.65 4.64
N ILE A 133 2.86 -9.84 4.56
CA ILE A 133 4.23 -10.01 4.05
C ILE A 133 4.31 -9.65 2.56
N ILE A 134 3.32 -10.05 1.76
CA ILE A 134 3.24 -9.71 0.33
C ILE A 134 3.18 -8.19 0.14
N GLU A 135 2.40 -7.47 0.93
CA GLU A 135 2.34 -5.99 0.88
C GLU A 135 3.71 -5.36 1.14
N ILE A 136 4.40 -5.81 2.20
CA ILE A 136 5.76 -5.36 2.53
C ILE A 136 6.72 -5.64 1.35
N CYS A 137 6.68 -6.85 0.80
CA CYS A 137 7.51 -7.24 -0.34
C CYS A 137 7.21 -6.38 -1.58
N LEU A 138 5.95 -6.13 -1.91
CA LEU A 138 5.54 -5.30 -3.05
C LEU A 138 5.99 -3.85 -2.87
N ALA A 139 5.87 -3.29 -1.66
CA ALA A 139 6.37 -1.95 -1.35
C ALA A 139 7.90 -1.84 -1.54
N ILE A 140 8.66 -2.85 -1.11
CA ILE A 140 10.11 -2.92 -1.31
C ILE A 140 10.46 -3.06 -2.80
N LEU A 141 9.74 -3.91 -3.54
CA LEU A 141 9.94 -4.09 -4.98
C LEU A 141 9.65 -2.80 -5.75
N TRP A 142 8.57 -2.11 -5.40
CA TRP A 142 8.26 -0.80 -5.96
C TRP A 142 9.42 0.17 -5.70
N ARG A 143 9.90 0.29 -4.45
CA ARG A 143 11.07 1.11 -4.13
C ARG A 143 12.29 0.79 -5.01
N ARG A 144 12.60 -0.50 -5.20
CA ARG A 144 13.73 -0.94 -6.05
C ARG A 144 13.55 -0.56 -7.52
N THR A 145 12.33 -0.66 -8.06
CA THR A 145 12.05 -0.25 -9.45
C THR A 145 12.22 1.25 -9.67
N LEU A 146 11.97 2.08 -8.65
CA LEU A 146 12.21 3.52 -8.71
C LEU A 146 13.72 3.84 -8.71
N SER A 147 14.51 3.15 -7.88
CA SER A 147 15.96 3.36 -7.78
C SER A 147 16.75 2.90 -9.00
N ARG A 148 16.17 2.00 -9.82
CA ARG A 148 16.81 1.50 -11.04
C ARG A 148 16.62 2.40 -12.26
N ARG A 149 15.89 3.52 -12.15
CA ARG A 149 15.80 4.46 -13.29
C ARG A 149 17.15 5.12 -13.51
N PRO A 150 17.76 4.99 -14.71
CA PRO A 150 19.02 5.63 -15.01
C PRO A 150 18.89 7.14 -14.81
N VAL A 151 19.81 7.72 -14.04
CA VAL A 151 20.01 9.18 -14.05
C VAL A 151 20.44 9.53 -15.49
N PRO A 152 19.80 10.50 -16.16
CA PRO A 152 20.28 10.98 -17.45
C PRO A 152 21.76 11.33 -17.32
N ARG A 153 22.63 10.76 -18.16
CA ARG A 153 24.07 11.05 -18.10
C ARG A 153 24.25 12.56 -18.26
N PRO A 154 25.04 13.23 -17.40
CA PRO A 154 25.36 14.66 -17.56
C PRO A 154 25.93 14.99 -18.95
N ASP A 155 26.54 13.98 -19.59
CA ASP A 155 27.22 14.05 -20.87
C ASP A 155 26.30 13.71 -22.06
N ASP A 156 25.00 13.48 -21.84
CA ASP A 156 24.05 13.29 -22.95
C ASP A 156 23.74 14.67 -23.58
N PRO A 157 24.26 14.96 -24.79
CA PRO A 157 24.10 16.28 -25.39
C PRO A 157 22.65 16.55 -25.83
N TYR A 158 21.78 15.52 -25.77
CA TYR A 158 20.40 15.57 -26.24
C TYR A 158 19.40 15.05 -25.19
N PRO A 159 18.97 15.89 -24.23
CA PRO A 159 18.03 15.51 -23.17
C PRO A 159 16.61 15.15 -23.66
N THR A 160 16.31 15.28 -24.95
CA THR A 160 14.96 15.10 -25.53
C THR A 160 14.88 13.94 -26.53
N ARG A 161 15.89 13.07 -26.62
CA ARG A 161 15.84 11.96 -27.58
C ARG A 161 14.72 10.98 -27.21
N PRO A 162 13.76 10.70 -28.11
CA PRO A 162 12.73 9.69 -27.85
C PRO A 162 13.38 8.32 -27.63
N LEU A 163 12.97 7.60 -26.58
CA LEU A 163 13.47 6.26 -26.24
C LEU A 163 13.40 5.26 -27.41
N SER A 164 12.48 5.49 -28.36
CA SER A 164 12.33 4.69 -29.57
C SER A 164 13.53 4.77 -30.53
N ALA A 165 14.32 5.85 -30.50
CA ALA A 165 15.50 6.03 -31.34
C ALA A 165 16.76 5.35 -30.79
N ALA A 166 16.77 4.98 -29.50
CA ALA A 166 17.92 4.34 -28.86
C ALA A 166 17.91 2.80 -29.01
N SER A 167 16.74 2.20 -29.26
CA SER A 167 16.57 0.74 -29.41
C SER A 167 17.04 0.19 -30.77
N ASN A 168 17.36 1.05 -31.73
CA ASN A 168 17.66 0.67 -33.12
C ASN A 168 19.15 0.74 -33.47
N ARG A 169 20.01 0.56 -32.46
CA ARG A 169 21.46 0.38 -32.58
C ARG A 169 21.77 -0.80 -31.65
N ASP A 170 22.26 -1.97 -32.01
CA ASP A 170 23.13 -2.51 -33.07
C ASP A 170 22.95 -4.07 -32.98
N PRO A 171 23.39 -4.95 -33.92
CA PRO A 171 24.72 -4.93 -34.56
C PRO A 171 24.80 -5.27 -36.05
N GLU A 172 25.73 -4.61 -36.73
CA GLU A 172 26.56 -5.24 -37.78
C GLU A 172 27.86 -5.74 -37.15
#